data_AF-A0A821F7M4-F1
#
_entry.id   AF-A0A821F7M4-F1
#
_cell.length_a   1.000
_cell.length_b   1.000
_cell.length_c   1.000
_cell.angle_alpha   90.00
_cell.angle_beta   90.00
_cell.angle_gamma   90.00
#
_symmetry.space_group_name_H-M   'P 1'
#
loop_
_entity.id
_entity.type
_entity.pdbx_description
1 polymer ?
#
loop_
_entity_poly.entity_id
_entity_poly.type
_entity_poly.pdbx_seq_one_letter_code
_entity_poly.pdbx_strand_id
1 'polypeptide(L)'
;VFLALLNIDTDAINLYGAFNEIWLTYTFLDETTLILEWLGLNKTATRLAEASMIKFLLPMQPSCSLIQYDTKVDVQQAATGSSYYQRGVDAFSCQTSLSSKCFVTINVKSFDAPIACPILQDKEPTALPFPAPGNSPPLDGMAYNLHNNVWNTNYIYWYPLVSGDESWRARFLITFDGSCS
;
A
#
# COMPACT_ATOMS: atom_id res chain seq x y z
N VAL A 1 -21.09 -5.11 4.91
CA VAL A 1 -20.09 -5.36 3.85
C VAL A 1 -20.39 -4.43 2.70
N PHE A 2 -19.45 -3.59 2.31
CA PHE A 2 -19.55 -2.75 1.11
C PHE A 2 -18.59 -3.28 0.05
N LEU A 3 -19.01 -3.23 -1.21
CA LEU A 3 -18.29 -3.82 -2.33
C LEU A 3 -18.16 -2.78 -3.43
N ALA A 4 -16.92 -2.56 -3.89
CA ALA A 4 -16.63 -1.80 -5.08
C ALA A 4 -15.99 -2.72 -6.11
N LEU A 5 -16.51 -2.67 -7.34
CA LEU A 5 -15.98 -3.39 -8.49
C LEU A 5 -15.43 -2.38 -9.48
N LEU A 6 -14.19 -2.59 -9.90
CA LEU A 6 -13.61 -1.94 -11.06
C LEU A 6 -13.51 -2.97 -12.20
N ASN A 7 -14.33 -2.76 -13.22
CA ASN A 7 -14.19 -3.47 -14.49
C ASN A 7 -13.09 -2.81 -15.32
N ILE A 8 -12.14 -3.62 -15.80
CA ILE A 8 -11.00 -3.12 -16.56
C ILE A 8 -11.33 -3.14 -18.05
N ASP A 9 -10.81 -2.13 -18.76
CA ASP A 9 -11.01 -2.01 -20.20
C ASP A 9 -10.47 -3.24 -20.96
N THR A 10 -11.19 -3.65 -22.01
CA THR A 10 -10.87 -4.89 -22.74
C THR A 10 -9.53 -4.80 -23.47
N ASP A 11 -9.13 -3.62 -23.93
CA ASP A 11 -7.81 -3.42 -24.56
C ASP A 11 -6.69 -3.48 -23.51
N ALA A 12 -6.93 -2.96 -22.31
CA ALA A 12 -5.99 -3.08 -21.19
C ALA A 12 -5.73 -4.55 -20.80
N ILE A 13 -6.77 -5.39 -20.84
CA ILE A 13 -6.65 -6.83 -20.58
C ILE A 13 -5.89 -7.51 -21.72
N ASN A 14 -6.38 -7.37 -22.96
CA ASN A 14 -5.90 -8.17 -24.09
C ASN A 14 -4.52 -7.73 -24.61
N LEU A 15 -4.21 -6.43 -24.57
CA LEU A 15 -2.97 -5.89 -25.13
C LEU A 15 -1.90 -5.69 -24.07
N TYR A 16 -2.29 -5.43 -22.82
CA TYR A 16 -1.38 -5.05 -21.74
C TYR A 16 -1.44 -5.96 -20.51
N GLY A 17 -2.26 -7.02 -20.53
CA GLY A 17 -2.31 -8.05 -19.49
C GLY A 17 -2.70 -7.52 -18.11
N ALA A 18 -3.57 -6.52 -18.06
CA ALA A 18 -4.20 -6.05 -16.83
C ALA A 18 -5.04 -7.17 -16.16
N PHE A 19 -5.48 -6.95 -14.93
CA PHE A 19 -6.52 -7.79 -14.32
C PHE A 19 -7.81 -7.67 -15.12
N ASN A 20 -8.62 -8.72 -15.13
CA ASN A 20 -9.96 -8.63 -15.69
C ASN A 20 -10.87 -7.77 -14.80
N GLU A 21 -10.78 -8.02 -13.49
CA GLU A 21 -11.60 -7.39 -12.48
C GLU A 21 -10.77 -7.10 -11.23
N ILE A 22 -11.10 -5.99 -10.58
CA ILE A 22 -10.57 -5.66 -9.25
C ILE A 22 -11.74 -5.41 -8.32
N TRP A 23 -11.76 -6.14 -7.21
CA TRP A 23 -12.77 -6.02 -6.16
C TRP A 23 -12.14 -5.43 -4.90
N LEU A 24 -12.86 -4.50 -4.27
CA LEU A 24 -12.58 -3.98 -2.94
C LEU A 24 -13.76 -4.28 -2.03
N THR A 25 -13.50 -5.03 -0.96
CA THR A 25 -14.50 -5.37 0.06
C THR A 25 -14.16 -4.69 1.37
N TYR A 26 -15.14 -4.01 1.95
CA TYR A 26 -15.04 -3.34 3.25
C TYR A 26 -15.95 -4.04 4.24
N THR A 27 -15.35 -4.58 5.30
CA THR A 27 -16.05 -5.25 6.40
C THR A 27 -15.78 -4.52 7.71
N PHE A 28 -16.75 -3.71 8.14
CA PHE A 28 -16.72 -3.03 9.43
C PHE A 28 -17.01 -4.05 10.53
N LEU A 29 -16.07 -4.23 11.45
CA LEU A 29 -16.24 -5.09 12.63
C LEU A 29 -16.93 -4.32 13.75
N ASP A 30 -16.59 -3.04 13.89
CA ASP A 30 -17.16 -2.07 14.82
C ASP A 30 -16.94 -0.64 14.27
N GLU A 31 -17.11 0.38 15.12
CA GLU A 31 -16.95 1.79 14.75
C GLU A 31 -15.50 2.23 14.50
N THR A 32 -14.53 1.48 15.02
CA THR A 32 -13.10 1.82 14.96
C THR A 32 -12.26 0.80 14.21
N THR A 33 -12.86 -0.32 13.77
CA THR A 33 -12.15 -1.44 13.15
C THR A 33 -12.77 -1.84 11.82
N LEU A 34 -11.94 -1.86 10.78
CA LEU A 34 -12.31 -2.19 9.41
C LEU A 34 -11.35 -3.23 8.84
N ILE A 35 -11.90 -4.26 8.20
CA ILE A 35 -11.14 -5.14 7.31
C ILE A 35 -11.35 -4.66 5.87
N LEU A 36 -10.24 -4.43 5.16
CA LEU A 36 -10.22 -4.16 3.73
C LEU A 36 -9.64 -5.37 3.01
N GLU A 37 -10.36 -5.90 2.03
CA GLU A 37 -9.86 -6.94 1.13
C GLU A 37 -9.82 -6.41 -0.29
N TRP A 38 -8.68 -6.59 -0.95
CA TRP A 38 -8.49 -6.37 -2.38
C TRP A 38 -8.33 -7.71 -3.06
N LEU A 39 -9.02 -7.91 -4.17
CA LEU A 39 -8.97 -9.12 -4.98
C LEU A 39 -8.81 -8.72 -6.45
N GLY A 40 -7.69 -9.09 -7.03
CA GLY A 40 -7.46 -8.99 -8.47
C GLY A 40 -7.68 -10.34 -9.12
N LEU A 41 -8.48 -10.37 -10.20
CA LEU A 41 -8.83 -11.61 -10.90
C LEU A 41 -8.20 -11.69 -12.29
N ASN A 42 -7.75 -12.90 -12.63
CA ASN A 42 -7.35 -13.33 -13.97
C ASN A 42 -6.30 -12.43 -14.64
N LYS A 43 -5.27 -12.04 -13.91
CA LYS A 43 -4.13 -11.33 -14.49
C LYS A 43 -3.38 -12.22 -15.47
N THR A 44 -3.11 -11.67 -16.65
CA THR A 44 -2.22 -12.28 -17.63
C THR A 44 -0.76 -11.88 -17.33
N ALA A 45 0.18 -12.82 -17.46
CA ALA A 45 1.61 -12.53 -17.33
C ALA A 45 2.07 -11.55 -18.41
N THR A 46 2.88 -10.56 -18.03
CA THR A 46 3.38 -9.54 -18.97
C THR A 46 4.88 -9.31 -18.80
N ARG A 47 5.48 -8.59 -19.75
CA ARG A 47 6.83 -8.00 -19.61
C ARG A 47 6.79 -6.49 -19.46
N LEU A 48 5.61 -5.94 -19.20
CA LEU A 48 5.43 -4.51 -19.02
C LEU A 48 5.79 -4.15 -17.59
N ALA A 49 6.48 -3.03 -17.42
CA ALA A 49 6.72 -2.46 -16.11
C ALA A 49 5.38 -1.94 -15.55
N GLU A 50 4.82 -2.67 -14.60
CA GLU A 50 3.53 -2.37 -13.98
C GLU A 50 3.61 -2.52 -12.47
N ALA A 51 2.67 -1.88 -11.77
CA ALA A 51 2.43 -2.09 -10.35
C ALA A 51 0.98 -1.80 -10.02
N SER A 52 0.45 -2.46 -9.00
CA SER A 52 -0.75 -1.96 -8.32
C SER A 52 -0.47 -1.73 -6.85
N MET A 53 -1.18 -0.73 -6.33
CA MET A 53 -1.04 -0.31 -4.95
C MET A 53 -2.40 0.07 -4.39
N ILE A 54 -2.61 -0.20 -3.10
CA ILE A 54 -3.67 0.45 -2.33
C ILE A 54 -3.06 1.62 -1.59
N LYS A 55 -3.66 2.79 -1.77
CA LYS A 55 -3.25 4.03 -1.13
C LYS A 55 -4.14 4.32 0.07
N PHE A 56 -3.51 4.64 1.19
CA PHE A 56 -4.12 5.17 2.39
C PHE A 56 -3.70 6.63 2.49
N LEU A 57 -4.53 7.51 1.95
CA LEU A 57 -4.33 8.95 2.01
C LEU A 57 -4.80 9.46 3.38
N LEU A 58 -4.01 10.36 3.95
CA LEU A 58 -4.25 10.89 5.27
C LEU A 58 -4.36 12.41 5.19
N PRO A 59 -5.32 13.02 5.91
CA PRO A 59 -5.40 14.47 5.96
C PRO A 59 -4.17 15.05 6.67
N MET A 60 -3.70 16.21 6.23
CA MET A 60 -2.73 17.09 6.90
C MET A 60 -1.44 16.39 7.39
N GLN A 61 -0.38 16.41 6.57
CA GLN A 61 1.01 16.08 6.94
C GLN A 61 1.16 15.14 8.15
N PRO A 62 0.65 13.89 8.06
CA PRO A 62 0.66 12.95 9.17
C PRO A 62 2.07 12.65 9.67
N SER A 63 2.18 12.42 10.98
CA SER A 63 3.36 11.77 11.55
C SER A 63 3.19 10.27 11.44
N CYS A 64 3.97 9.63 10.57
CA CYS A 64 3.87 8.19 10.31
C CYS A 64 5.09 7.43 10.81
N SER A 65 4.83 6.19 11.19
CA SER A 65 5.82 5.21 11.62
C SER A 65 5.50 3.85 11.04
N LEU A 66 6.55 3.06 10.84
CA LEU A 66 6.48 1.70 10.33
C LEU A 66 6.75 0.74 11.48
N ILE A 67 6.07 -0.40 11.47
CA ILE A 67 6.41 -1.54 12.32
C ILE A 67 7.20 -2.52 11.46
N GLN A 68 8.48 -2.67 11.78
CA GLN A 68 9.41 -3.57 11.10
C GLN A 68 9.98 -4.54 12.16
N TYR A 69 9.62 -5.82 12.10
CA TYR A 69 10.12 -6.84 13.05
C TYR A 69 9.91 -6.40 14.52
N ASP A 70 8.66 -6.04 14.86
CA ASP A 70 8.25 -5.52 16.17
C ASP A 70 8.93 -4.20 16.61
N THR A 71 9.70 -3.56 15.72
CA THR A 71 10.36 -2.28 15.99
C THR A 71 9.63 -1.15 15.28
N LYS A 72 9.35 -0.08 16.02
CA LYS A 72 8.79 1.16 15.46
C LYS A 72 9.91 1.99 14.84
N VAL A 73 9.81 2.27 13.54
CA VAL A 73 10.79 3.06 12.78
C VAL A 73 10.10 4.23 12.13
N ASP A 74 10.74 5.40 12.15
CA ASP A 74 10.26 6.57 11.42
C ASP A 74 10.36 6.31 9.90
N VAL A 75 9.27 6.61 9.18
CA VAL A 75 9.20 6.48 7.72
C VAL A 75 10.30 7.28 7.02
N GLN A 76 10.55 8.51 7.50
CA GLN A 76 11.45 9.48 6.88
C GLN A 76 12.91 9.24 7.27
N GLN A 77 13.18 8.38 8.25
CA GLN A 77 14.54 7.97 8.59
C GLN A 77 15.01 6.85 7.66
N ALA A 78 15.95 7.19 6.77
CA ALA A 78 16.69 6.25 5.96
C ALA A 78 18.20 6.48 6.12
N ALA A 79 18.97 5.40 6.10
CA ALA A 79 20.43 5.49 6.07
C ALA A 79 20.88 6.20 4.78
N THR A 80 21.97 6.96 4.86
CA THR A 80 22.56 7.63 3.70
C THR A 80 22.82 6.62 2.57
N GLY A 81 22.34 6.93 1.37
CA GLY A 81 22.45 6.06 0.20
C GLY A 81 21.37 4.96 0.10
N SER A 82 20.47 4.87 1.08
CA SER A 82 19.29 3.99 1.03
C SER A 82 18.11 4.67 0.32
N SER A 83 17.08 3.88 0.04
CA SER A 83 15.76 4.36 -0.36
C SER A 83 14.81 4.39 0.83
N TYR A 84 14.04 5.47 1.01
CA TYR A 84 12.83 5.44 1.83
C TYR A 84 11.56 5.16 1.00
N TYR A 85 11.66 5.06 -0.35
CA TYR A 85 10.48 4.90 -1.20
C TYR A 85 9.82 3.52 -1.09
N GLN A 86 10.55 2.52 -0.58
CA GLN A 86 10.03 1.18 -0.31
C GLN A 86 10.60 0.67 1.01
N ARG A 87 9.73 0.13 1.85
CA ARG A 87 10.08 -0.40 3.16
C ARG A 87 9.35 -1.71 3.38
N GLY A 88 10.09 -2.75 3.77
CA GLY A 88 9.50 -4.00 4.24
C GLY A 88 8.88 -3.79 5.62
N VAL A 89 7.58 -3.99 5.78
CA VAL A 89 6.84 -3.67 7.01
C VAL A 89 5.75 -4.70 7.29
N ASP A 90 5.44 -4.87 8.58
CA ASP A 90 4.27 -5.62 9.04
C ASP A 90 3.02 -4.72 9.06
N ALA A 91 3.22 -3.47 9.49
CA ALA A 91 2.17 -2.47 9.64
C ALA A 91 2.74 -1.05 9.54
N PHE A 92 1.87 -0.07 9.37
CA PHE A 92 2.19 1.33 9.64
C PHE A 92 1.17 1.95 10.60
N SER A 93 1.60 2.98 11.31
CA SER A 93 0.78 3.78 12.20
C SER A 93 1.03 5.25 11.91
N CYS A 94 -0.03 5.98 11.57
CA CYS A 94 0.03 7.40 11.25
C CYS A 94 -0.94 8.19 12.10
N GLN A 95 -0.46 9.27 12.68
CA GLN A 95 -1.27 10.20 13.46
C GLN A 95 -1.47 11.49 12.68
N THR A 96 -2.70 11.99 12.70
CA THR A 96 -3.06 13.29 12.15
C THR A 96 -3.94 14.08 13.13
N SER A 97 -3.85 15.41 13.05
CA SER A 97 -4.62 16.33 13.89
C SER A 97 -5.98 16.59 13.25
N LEU A 98 -7.06 16.35 14.01
CA LEU A 98 -8.42 16.76 13.65
C LEU A 98 -8.70 18.19 14.09
N SER A 99 -8.08 18.60 15.20
CA SER A 99 -8.11 19.95 15.75
C SER A 99 -6.88 20.18 16.64
N SER A 100 -6.71 21.39 17.17
CA SER A 100 -5.58 21.72 18.05
C SER A 100 -5.45 20.84 19.31
N LYS A 101 -6.51 20.10 19.68
CA LYS A 101 -6.52 19.23 20.86
C LYS A 101 -6.93 17.79 20.59
N CYS A 102 -7.35 17.47 19.36
CA CYS A 102 -7.84 16.16 18.98
C CYS A 102 -6.98 15.57 17.87
N PHE A 103 -6.61 14.31 18.04
CA PHE A 103 -5.80 13.55 17.11
C PHE A 103 -6.52 12.24 16.79
N VAL A 104 -6.33 11.77 15.57
CA VAL A 104 -6.70 10.42 15.17
C VAL A 104 -5.44 9.69 14.73
N THR A 105 -5.27 8.48 15.25
CA THR A 105 -4.24 7.55 14.80
C THR A 105 -4.90 6.49 13.93
N ILE A 106 -4.36 6.27 12.75
CA ILE A 106 -4.74 5.20 11.85
C ILE A 106 -3.63 4.16 11.87
N ASN A 107 -3.98 2.93 12.23
CA ASN A 107 -3.07 1.79 12.14
C ASN A 107 -3.53 0.89 11.00
N VAL A 108 -2.63 0.53 10.10
CA VAL A 108 -2.92 -0.40 9.00
C VAL A 108 -1.92 -1.52 9.06
N LYS A 109 -2.43 -2.74 9.26
CA LYS A 109 -1.66 -3.98 9.18
C LYS A 109 -2.00 -4.70 7.89
N SER A 110 -0.99 -5.07 7.12
CA SER A 110 -1.19 -5.95 5.97
C SER A 110 -0.91 -7.41 6.35
N PHE A 111 -1.72 -8.33 5.85
CA PHE A 111 -1.47 -9.76 6.01
C PHE A 111 -0.77 -10.41 4.83
N ASP A 112 -0.87 -9.77 3.65
CA ASP A 112 -0.48 -10.39 2.38
C ASP A 112 0.46 -9.49 1.55
N ALA A 113 0.63 -8.20 1.89
CA ALA A 113 1.52 -7.27 1.19
C ALA A 113 2.59 -6.70 2.16
N PRO A 114 3.86 -7.14 2.07
CA PRO A 114 4.88 -6.79 3.04
C PRO A 114 5.63 -5.49 2.70
N ILE A 115 5.27 -4.76 1.63
CA ILE A 115 6.00 -3.56 1.20
C ILE A 115 5.09 -2.35 1.27
N ALA A 116 5.50 -1.40 2.10
CA ALA A 116 4.92 -0.08 2.15
C ALA A 116 5.76 0.92 1.35
N CYS A 117 5.07 1.81 0.66
CA CYS A 117 5.60 2.87 -0.19
C CYS A 117 5.05 4.21 0.32
N PRO A 118 5.87 5.07 0.94
CA PRO A 118 5.42 6.38 1.39
C PRO A 118 4.88 7.22 0.24
N ILE A 119 3.79 7.94 0.50
CA ILE A 119 3.23 8.94 -0.40
C ILE A 119 3.76 10.29 0.07
N LEU A 120 4.52 10.96 -0.77
CA LEU A 120 5.17 12.24 -0.45
C LEU A 120 4.39 13.36 -1.12
N GLN A 121 4.43 14.56 -0.55
CA GLN A 121 3.71 15.73 -1.07
C GLN A 121 4.06 16.08 -2.54
N ASP A 122 5.27 15.75 -2.98
CA ASP A 122 5.77 16.02 -4.32
C ASP A 122 5.88 14.75 -5.19
N LYS A 123 5.49 13.58 -4.66
CA LYS A 123 5.74 12.31 -5.32
C LYS A 123 4.74 11.20 -4.94
N GLU A 124 4.14 10.63 -5.98
CA GLU A 124 3.35 9.40 -5.89
C GLU A 124 4.19 8.21 -5.35
N PRO A 125 3.55 7.23 -4.68
CA PRO A 125 4.26 6.07 -4.19
C PRO A 125 4.84 5.29 -5.38
N THR A 126 6.03 4.72 -5.20
CA THR A 126 6.75 4.08 -6.29
C THR A 126 7.24 2.69 -5.91
N ALA A 127 7.10 1.76 -6.86
CA ALA A 127 7.67 0.42 -6.79
C ALA A 127 9.17 0.38 -7.17
N LEU A 128 9.79 1.55 -7.40
CA LEU A 128 11.21 1.67 -7.74
C LEU A 128 12.04 2.08 -6.51
N PRO A 129 13.05 1.29 -6.10
CA PRO A 129 13.85 1.55 -4.90
C PRO A 129 15.03 2.47 -5.23
N PHE A 130 14.74 3.66 -5.78
CA PHE A 130 15.80 4.63 -6.06
C PHE A 130 16.34 5.22 -4.75
N PRO A 131 17.64 5.62 -4.71
CA PRO A 131 18.17 6.36 -3.58
C PRO A 131 17.31 7.60 -3.31
N ALA A 132 16.99 7.79 -2.04
CA ALA A 132 16.25 8.95 -1.61
C ALA A 132 17.17 10.19 -1.56
N PRO A 133 16.71 11.38 -1.99
CA PRO A 133 17.38 12.62 -1.65
C PRO A 133 17.37 12.76 -0.11
N GLY A 134 18.48 13.19 0.48
CA GLY A 134 18.73 13.06 1.93
C GLY A 134 17.67 13.68 2.86
N ASN A 135 16.87 14.64 2.37
CA ASN A 135 15.70 15.14 3.08
C ASN A 135 14.43 14.51 2.49
N SER A 136 13.59 13.91 3.34
CA SER A 136 12.25 13.47 2.91
C SER A 136 11.29 14.65 2.91
N PRO A 137 10.57 14.89 1.81
CA PRO A 137 9.39 15.75 1.82
C PRO A 137 8.35 15.26 2.86
N PRO A 138 7.42 16.13 3.27
CA PRO A 138 6.28 15.75 4.10
C PRO A 138 5.48 14.59 3.48
N LEU A 139 4.89 13.77 4.34
CA LEU A 139 4.05 12.65 3.93
C LEU A 139 2.62 13.13 3.68
N ASP A 140 1.95 12.53 2.69
CA ASP A 140 0.51 12.64 2.46
C ASP A 140 -0.22 11.32 2.77
N GLY A 141 0.54 10.24 2.99
CA GLY A 141 -0.01 8.93 3.29
C GLY A 141 0.97 7.79 3.08
N MET A 142 0.41 6.59 2.98
CA MET A 142 1.15 5.36 2.75
C MET A 142 0.42 4.51 1.73
N ALA A 143 1.15 3.81 0.88
CA ALA A 143 0.60 2.80 0.00
C ALA A 143 1.21 1.43 0.29
N TYR A 144 0.49 0.36 0.02
CA TYR A 144 1.07 -0.99 -0.03
C TYR A 144 1.25 -1.41 -1.49
N ASN A 145 2.46 -1.86 -1.83
CA ASN A 145 2.76 -2.45 -3.12
C ASN A 145 2.20 -3.88 -3.16
N LEU A 146 1.15 -4.05 -3.97
CA LEU A 146 0.38 -5.28 -4.06
C LEU A 146 1.08 -6.28 -4.98
N HIS A 147 1.41 -5.82 -6.18
CA HIS A 147 2.22 -6.54 -7.14
C HIS A 147 3.00 -5.50 -7.96
N ASN A 148 4.13 -5.91 -8.52
CA ASN A 148 4.85 -5.11 -9.51
C ASN A 148 5.72 -5.99 -10.42
N ASN A 149 6.04 -5.46 -11.60
CA ASN A 149 6.89 -6.06 -12.62
C ASN A 149 7.96 -5.06 -13.12
N VAL A 150 8.44 -4.18 -12.24
CA VAL A 150 9.37 -3.09 -12.63
C VAL A 150 10.76 -3.58 -13.00
N TRP A 151 11.04 -4.87 -12.76
CA TRP A 151 12.31 -5.53 -13.02
C TRP A 151 12.24 -6.54 -14.17
N ASN A 152 11.19 -6.48 -14.99
CA ASN A 152 10.99 -7.41 -16.11
C ASN A 152 11.00 -8.89 -15.68
N THR A 153 10.57 -9.11 -14.44
CA THR A 153 10.52 -10.36 -13.70
C THR A 153 9.17 -10.35 -13.01
N ASN A 154 8.27 -11.22 -13.43
CA ASN A 154 6.96 -11.38 -12.78
C ASN A 154 7.22 -11.70 -11.30
N TYR A 155 6.93 -10.74 -10.41
CA TYR A 155 7.28 -10.84 -9.01
C TYR A 155 6.02 -11.04 -8.15
N ILE A 156 5.89 -12.24 -7.57
CA ILE A 156 5.43 -12.46 -6.19
C ILE A 156 6.71 -12.86 -5.44
N TYR A 157 7.57 -11.90 -5.05
CA TYR A 157 8.95 -12.10 -4.56
C TYR A 157 9.60 -13.46 -4.94
N TRP A 158 10.10 -13.55 -6.18
CA TRP A 158 10.85 -14.70 -6.74
C TRP A 158 10.03 -15.93 -7.13
N TYR A 159 8.70 -15.83 -7.17
CA TYR A 159 7.82 -16.91 -7.63
C TYR A 159 7.43 -16.74 -9.11
N PRO A 160 7.67 -17.73 -9.99
CA PRO A 160 7.15 -17.67 -11.35
C PRO A 160 5.62 -17.68 -11.31
N LEU A 161 4.97 -16.83 -12.08
CA LEU A 161 3.52 -16.92 -12.27
C LEU A 161 3.20 -18.28 -12.90
N VAL A 162 2.65 -19.20 -12.11
CA VAL A 162 2.21 -20.51 -12.59
C VAL A 162 0.69 -20.52 -12.71
N SER A 163 0.16 -21.54 -13.39
CA SER A 163 -1.28 -21.69 -13.48
C SER A 163 -1.88 -21.82 -12.07
N GLY A 164 -2.88 -20.99 -11.78
CA GLY A 164 -3.49 -20.82 -10.46
C GLY A 164 -3.15 -19.49 -9.77
N ASP A 165 -2.08 -18.79 -10.18
CA ASP A 165 -1.67 -17.51 -9.58
C ASP A 165 -2.32 -16.28 -10.25
N GLU A 166 -3.13 -16.49 -11.29
CA GLU A 166 -3.71 -15.41 -12.09
C GLU A 166 -4.62 -14.51 -11.22
N SER A 167 -5.18 -15.08 -10.16
CA SER A 167 -6.04 -14.37 -9.22
C SER A 167 -5.42 -14.39 -7.82
N TRP A 168 -5.40 -13.24 -7.15
CA TRP A 168 -4.83 -13.16 -5.82
C TRP A 168 -5.45 -12.06 -4.98
N ARG A 169 -5.27 -12.17 -3.66
CA ARG A 169 -5.94 -11.37 -2.66
C ARG A 169 -4.95 -10.72 -1.69
N ALA A 170 -5.23 -9.47 -1.30
CA ALA A 170 -4.56 -8.79 -0.20
C ALA A 170 -5.56 -8.35 0.87
N ARG A 171 -5.26 -8.62 2.14
CA ARG A 171 -6.10 -8.28 3.28
C ARG A 171 -5.38 -7.30 4.19
N PHE A 172 -6.15 -6.34 4.71
CA PHE A 172 -5.68 -5.31 5.60
C PHE A 172 -6.63 -5.19 6.80
N LEU A 173 -6.05 -5.10 7.99
CA LEU A 173 -6.77 -4.69 9.19
C LEU A 173 -6.45 -3.22 9.45
N ILE A 174 -7.48 -2.40 9.55
CA ILE A 174 -7.41 -0.96 9.75
C ILE A 174 -8.09 -0.66 11.09
N THR A 175 -7.38 0.04 11.98
CA THR A 175 -7.96 0.54 13.23
C THR A 175 -7.79 2.05 13.36
N PHE A 176 -8.78 2.69 13.99
CA PHE A 176 -8.84 4.12 14.22
C PHE A 176 -8.89 4.41 15.73
N ASP A 177 -7.88 5.11 16.24
CA ASP A 177 -7.82 5.51 17.65
C ASP A 177 -7.92 7.03 17.76
N GLY A 178 -9.08 7.52 18.18
CA GLY A 178 -9.33 8.94 18.44
C GLY A 178 -8.95 9.32 19.87
N SER A 179 -8.25 10.44 20.04
CA SER A 179 -7.92 11.00 21.35
C SER A 179 -8.12 12.52 21.34
N CYS A 180 -8.76 13.06 22.38
CA CYS A 180 -8.88 14.50 22.61
C CYS A 180 -8.36 14.84 24.00
N SER A 181 -7.66 15.96 24.09
CA SER A 181 -7.09 16.53 25.33
C SER A 181 -7.86 17.74 25.83
#